data_AF-A0A3A8IDA1-F1
#
_entry.id   AF-A0A3A8IDA1-F1
#
_cell.length_a   1.000
_cell.length_b   1.000
_cell.length_c   1.000
_cell.angle_alpha   90.00
_cell.angle_beta   90.00
_cell.angle_gamma   90.00
#
_symmetry.space_group_name_H-M   'P 1'
#
loop_
_entity.id
_entity.type
_entity.pdbx_description
1 polymer ?
#
loop_
_entity_poly.entity_id
_entity_poly.type
_entity_poly.pdbx_seq_one_letter_code
_entity_poly.pdbx_strand_id
1 'polypeptide(L)'
;MRSCIIALGLLTLLGSSRAGAAGNAVAIIWKGAKTQADAEAQKNYWGDLGDVLEKTGLKLEDGYPKLVQSKTVPGLKPGFWVWLMGVCAPDKAPSIVEHIKLLSPETYSREVKVPAKKRSCPQKEGSALEAREESFKLPSGETLRAFTREESEAVEEHEGQWDRSSRTRYHFVLFGTDGEVLGSADAVGEENADRNTGDGPLAYTCDTPKLEASKDGTFLFTRTCGAAAGGECGALMSADEVVTVKVNGGSVSASEPKRQNEQFAECD
;
A
#
# COMPACT_ATOMS: atom_id res chain seq x y z
N MET A 1 -55.93 -25.99 42.93
CA MET A 1 -55.34 -27.04 42.05
C MET A 1 -55.65 -26.62 40.61
N ARG A 2 -54.75 -25.94 39.90
CA ARG A 2 -53.67 -26.47 39.03
C ARG A 2 -54.17 -27.43 37.94
N SER A 3 -54.13 -26.97 36.67
CA SER A 3 -53.61 -27.63 35.43
C SER A 3 -54.35 -27.06 34.20
N CYS A 4 -53.77 -26.23 33.33
CA CYS A 4 -52.77 -26.49 32.27
C CYS A 4 -53.22 -27.51 31.21
N ILE A 5 -53.69 -27.04 30.04
CA ILE A 5 -53.51 -27.71 28.75
C ILE A 5 -53.17 -26.64 27.68
N ILE A 6 -52.15 -27.02 26.91
CA ILE A 6 -51.34 -26.29 25.96
C ILE A 6 -52.01 -26.29 24.58
N ALA A 7 -51.95 -25.18 23.84
CA ALA A 7 -52.13 -25.19 22.39
C ALA A 7 -51.02 -24.38 21.73
N LEU A 8 -50.11 -25.12 21.08
CA LEU A 8 -49.02 -24.68 20.23
C LEU A 8 -49.53 -23.74 19.11
N GLY A 9 -49.10 -22.49 19.15
CA GLY A 9 -49.03 -21.63 17.97
C GLY A 9 -47.58 -21.58 17.48
N LEU A 10 -47.19 -22.51 16.60
CA LEU A 10 -45.93 -22.39 15.85
C LEU A 10 -46.05 -21.21 14.89
N LEU A 11 -45.57 -20.04 15.31
CA LEU A 11 -45.21 -18.98 14.37
C LEU A 11 -43.99 -19.44 13.59
N THR A 12 -44.22 -19.71 12.31
CA THR A 12 -43.18 -19.84 11.30
C THR A 12 -42.41 -18.52 11.21
N LEU A 13 -41.28 -18.46 11.90
CA LEU A 13 -40.20 -17.53 11.61
C LEU A 13 -39.65 -17.88 10.22
N LEU A 14 -40.34 -17.40 9.18
CA LEU A 14 -39.74 -17.21 7.88
C LEU A 14 -38.66 -16.16 8.07
N GLY A 15 -37.45 -16.65 8.34
CA GLY A 15 -36.23 -15.86 8.25
C GLY A 15 -36.29 -15.10 6.95
N SER A 16 -36.36 -13.78 7.05
CA SER A 16 -36.11 -12.88 5.94
C SER A 16 -34.67 -13.14 5.52
N SER A 17 -34.50 -14.12 4.62
CA SER A 17 -33.33 -14.21 3.79
C SER A 17 -33.28 -12.87 3.08
N ARG A 18 -32.42 -11.98 3.57
CA ARG A 18 -32.04 -10.76 2.87
C ARG A 18 -31.54 -11.25 1.52
N ALA A 19 -32.40 -11.24 0.52
CA ALA A 19 -31.99 -11.38 -0.85
C ALA A 19 -30.93 -10.30 -1.03
N GLY A 20 -29.65 -10.71 -1.11
CA GLY A 20 -28.54 -9.80 -1.33
C GLY A 20 -28.87 -9.02 -2.59
N ALA A 21 -29.22 -7.74 -2.41
CA ALA A 21 -29.79 -6.93 -3.46
C ALA A 21 -28.81 -6.87 -4.63
N ALA A 22 -29.18 -7.50 -5.75
CA ALA A 22 -28.37 -7.74 -6.94
C ALA A 22 -27.88 -6.47 -7.68
N GLY A 23 -27.97 -5.30 -7.05
CA GLY A 23 -27.58 -4.00 -7.60
C GLY A 23 -26.73 -3.12 -6.68
N ASN A 24 -26.54 -3.47 -5.40
CA ASN A 24 -25.77 -2.62 -4.49
C ASN A 24 -24.27 -2.75 -4.78
N ALA A 25 -23.63 -1.64 -5.11
CA ALA A 25 -22.21 -1.53 -5.40
C ALA A 25 -21.68 -0.22 -4.82
N VAL A 26 -20.36 -0.09 -4.76
CA VAL A 26 -19.70 1.10 -4.23
C VAL A 26 -18.74 1.63 -5.30
N ALA A 27 -18.96 2.86 -5.73
CA ALA A 27 -18.03 3.59 -6.58
C ALA A 27 -16.91 4.18 -5.74
N ILE A 28 -15.68 4.02 -6.18
CA ILE A 28 -14.47 4.62 -5.60
C ILE A 28 -14.07 5.80 -6.49
N ILE A 29 -14.00 6.98 -5.90
CA ILE A 29 -13.84 8.25 -6.62
C ILE A 29 -12.63 8.96 -6.04
N TRP A 30 -11.67 9.29 -6.89
CA TRP A 30 -10.46 10.01 -6.49
C TRP A 30 -10.73 11.50 -6.32
N LYS A 31 -10.98 12.22 -7.43
CA LYS A 31 -11.32 13.64 -7.44
C LYS A 31 -12.51 13.91 -8.35
N GLY A 32 -13.04 15.12 -8.27
CA GLY A 32 -14.01 15.63 -9.22
C GLY A 32 -14.17 17.13 -9.15
N ALA A 33 -14.87 17.69 -10.13
CA ALA A 33 -15.17 19.11 -10.22
C ALA A 33 -16.56 19.35 -10.83
N LYS A 34 -17.04 20.59 -10.78
CA LYS A 34 -18.35 20.95 -11.36
C LYS A 34 -18.30 20.97 -12.89
N THR A 35 -17.20 21.45 -13.46
CA THR A 35 -17.00 21.51 -14.91
C THR A 35 -16.13 20.34 -15.36
N GLN A 36 -16.25 19.98 -16.64
CA GLN A 36 -15.42 18.94 -17.22
C GLN A 36 -13.95 19.38 -17.27
N ALA A 37 -13.70 20.63 -17.68
CA ALA A 37 -12.36 21.18 -17.81
C ALA A 37 -11.59 21.17 -16.48
N ASP A 38 -12.23 21.58 -15.38
CA ASP A 38 -11.59 21.56 -14.06
C ASP A 38 -11.28 20.13 -13.60
N ALA A 39 -12.14 19.16 -13.93
CA ALA A 39 -11.89 17.76 -13.60
C ALA A 39 -10.77 17.17 -14.49
N GLU A 40 -10.72 17.53 -15.77
CA GLU A 40 -9.64 17.11 -16.69
C GLU A 40 -8.29 17.66 -16.27
N ALA A 41 -8.22 18.90 -15.77
CA ALA A 41 -6.99 19.50 -15.26
C ALA A 41 -6.36 18.69 -14.11
N GLN A 42 -7.18 17.95 -13.34
CA GLN A 42 -6.70 17.08 -12.26
C GLN A 42 -5.90 15.87 -12.78
N LYS A 43 -6.02 15.51 -14.06
CA LYS A 43 -5.29 14.39 -14.67
C LYS A 43 -3.78 14.50 -14.51
N ASN A 44 -3.25 15.73 -14.45
CA ASN A 44 -1.81 15.97 -14.31
C ASN A 44 -1.22 15.37 -13.01
N TYR A 45 -2.03 15.21 -11.97
CA TYR A 45 -1.62 14.61 -10.70
C TYR A 45 -1.78 13.09 -10.67
N TRP A 46 -2.29 12.48 -11.75
CA TRP A 46 -2.55 11.06 -11.78
C TRP A 46 -1.30 10.23 -11.97
N GLY A 47 -0.33 10.68 -12.77
CA GLY A 47 0.86 9.89 -13.13
C GLY A 47 1.56 9.34 -11.89
N ASP A 48 2.08 10.24 -11.05
CA ASP A 48 2.82 9.84 -9.85
C ASP A 48 1.95 9.11 -8.82
N LEU A 49 0.67 9.49 -8.66
CA LEU A 49 -0.25 8.78 -7.77
C LEU A 49 -0.52 7.35 -8.25
N GLY A 50 -0.78 7.17 -9.55
CA GLY A 50 -1.04 5.88 -10.18
C GLY A 50 0.14 4.94 -10.06
N ASP A 51 1.35 5.45 -10.32
CA ASP A 51 2.59 4.68 -10.20
C ASP A 51 2.82 4.20 -8.76
N VAL A 52 2.58 5.06 -7.76
CA VAL A 52 2.68 4.66 -6.35
C VAL A 52 1.60 3.65 -5.96
N LEU A 53 0.36 3.84 -6.43
CA LEU A 53 -0.72 2.88 -6.16
C LEU A 53 -0.38 1.50 -6.70
N GLU A 54 0.14 1.41 -7.92
CA GLU A 54 0.56 0.13 -8.51
C GLU A 54 1.71 -0.50 -7.72
N LYS A 55 2.78 0.25 -7.42
CA LYS A 55 3.91 -0.23 -6.59
C LYS A 55 3.49 -0.70 -5.21
N THR A 56 2.47 -0.06 -4.63
CA THR A 56 1.95 -0.42 -3.31
C THR A 56 0.92 -1.55 -3.36
N GLY A 57 0.72 -2.19 -4.52
CA GLY A 57 -0.12 -3.38 -4.67
C GLY A 57 -1.57 -3.08 -4.99
N LEU A 58 -1.90 -1.89 -5.50
CA LEU A 58 -3.24 -1.56 -5.97
C LEU A 58 -3.26 -1.40 -7.48
N LYS A 59 -3.80 -2.41 -8.16
CA LYS A 59 -3.94 -2.42 -9.62
C LYS A 59 -5.34 -2.01 -10.04
N LEU A 60 -5.43 -1.01 -10.91
CA LEU A 60 -6.68 -0.60 -11.52
C LEU A 60 -6.97 -1.46 -12.75
N GLU A 61 -8.25 -1.65 -13.06
CA GLU A 61 -8.68 -2.30 -14.30
C GLU A 61 -8.38 -1.42 -15.51
N ASP A 62 -8.20 -2.02 -16.68
CA ASP A 62 -7.87 -1.28 -17.90
C ASP A 62 -8.85 -0.14 -18.20
N GLY A 63 -8.29 1.01 -18.56
CA GLY A 63 -9.07 2.23 -18.83
C GLY A 63 -9.55 2.95 -17.57
N TYR A 64 -9.07 2.57 -16.38
CA TYR A 64 -9.23 3.32 -15.14
C TYR A 64 -7.91 4.02 -14.74
N PRO A 65 -7.98 5.18 -14.05
CA PRO A 65 -9.20 5.90 -13.73
C PRO A 65 -9.79 6.54 -14.98
N LYS A 66 -11.13 6.67 -14.99
CA LYS A 66 -11.85 7.33 -16.08
C LYS A 66 -12.67 8.48 -15.60
N LEU A 67 -12.69 9.53 -16.40
CA LEU A 67 -13.54 10.67 -16.16
C LEU A 67 -14.97 10.35 -16.59
N VAL A 68 -15.93 10.51 -15.66
CA VAL A 68 -17.35 10.31 -15.93
C VAL A 68 -18.18 11.47 -15.40
N GLN A 69 -19.26 11.81 -16.10
CA GLN A 69 -20.25 12.72 -15.57
C GLN A 69 -21.09 11.99 -14.52
N SER A 70 -21.20 12.54 -13.31
CA SER A 70 -21.82 11.86 -12.16
C SER A 70 -23.26 11.41 -12.43
N LYS A 71 -24.03 12.17 -13.22
CA LYS A 71 -25.42 11.83 -13.61
C LYS A 71 -25.55 10.50 -14.38
N THR A 72 -24.45 10.02 -14.99
CA THR A 72 -24.43 8.78 -15.78
C THR A 72 -24.22 7.53 -14.92
N VAL A 73 -23.88 7.70 -13.65
CA VAL A 73 -23.68 6.61 -12.69
C VAL A 73 -24.83 6.65 -11.67
N PRO A 74 -25.81 5.74 -11.77
CA PRO A 74 -26.96 5.74 -10.86
C PRO A 74 -26.53 5.62 -9.39
N GLY A 75 -26.97 6.58 -8.56
CA GLY A 75 -26.60 6.69 -7.15
C GLY A 75 -25.64 7.84 -6.85
N LEU A 76 -24.91 8.35 -7.85
CA LEU A 76 -24.12 9.57 -7.67
C LEU A 76 -24.98 10.84 -7.77
N LYS A 77 -24.57 11.87 -7.04
CA LYS A 77 -25.19 13.20 -7.09
C LYS A 77 -24.92 13.86 -8.45
N PRO A 78 -25.94 14.28 -9.22
CA PRO A 78 -25.75 14.97 -10.49
C PRO A 78 -24.99 16.30 -10.36
N GLY A 79 -24.41 16.77 -11.47
CA GLY A 79 -23.80 18.11 -11.57
C GLY A 79 -22.28 18.15 -11.40
N PHE A 80 -21.61 17.00 -11.43
CA PHE A 80 -20.16 16.90 -11.30
C PHE A 80 -19.56 16.01 -12.40
N TRP A 81 -18.27 16.18 -12.64
CA TRP A 81 -17.40 15.27 -13.36
C TRP A 81 -16.42 14.67 -12.36
N VAL A 82 -16.26 13.35 -12.37
CA VAL A 82 -15.47 12.63 -11.36
C VAL A 82 -14.53 11.62 -12.01
N TRP A 83 -13.34 11.48 -11.44
CA TRP A 83 -12.40 10.40 -11.75
C TRP A 83 -12.81 9.15 -10.99
N LEU A 84 -13.47 8.26 -11.71
CA LEU A 84 -13.89 6.97 -11.19
C LEU A 84 -12.69 6.02 -11.23
N MET A 85 -12.29 5.52 -10.06
CA MET A 85 -11.21 4.56 -9.87
C MET A 85 -11.69 3.12 -10.07
N GLY A 86 -12.97 2.88 -9.78
CA GLY A 86 -13.60 1.59 -9.95
C GLY A 86 -14.96 1.51 -9.28
N VAL A 87 -15.63 0.38 -9.48
CA VAL A 87 -16.89 0.06 -8.81
C VAL A 87 -16.77 -1.36 -8.25
N CYS A 88 -16.95 -1.48 -6.94
CA CYS A 88 -16.74 -2.70 -6.18
C CYS A 88 -18.03 -3.22 -5.56
N ALA A 89 -18.00 -4.48 -5.11
CA ALA A 89 -18.96 -4.94 -4.12
C ALA A 89 -18.76 -4.19 -2.78
N PRO A 90 -19.81 -3.96 -1.98
CA PRO A 90 -19.71 -3.17 -0.74
C PRO A 90 -18.69 -3.67 0.28
N ASP A 91 -18.45 -4.98 0.33
CA ASP A 91 -17.48 -5.64 1.21
C ASP A 91 -16.02 -5.45 0.76
N LYS A 92 -15.79 -5.21 -0.54
CA LYS A 92 -14.45 -5.04 -1.12
C LYS A 92 -13.97 -3.59 -1.13
N ALA A 93 -14.89 -2.63 -1.19
CA ALA A 93 -14.53 -1.22 -1.33
C ALA A 93 -13.77 -0.61 -0.14
N PRO A 94 -14.09 -0.88 1.14
CA PRO A 94 -13.48 -0.18 2.27
C PRO A 94 -11.95 -0.25 2.31
N SER A 95 -11.38 -1.46 2.19
CA SER A 95 -9.93 -1.65 2.27
C SER A 95 -9.17 -1.03 1.09
N ILE A 96 -9.80 -0.91 -0.08
CA ILE A 96 -9.25 -0.21 -1.26
C ILE A 96 -9.29 1.29 -1.03
N VAL A 97 -10.42 1.82 -0.54
CA VAL A 97 -10.57 3.25 -0.25
C VAL A 97 -9.59 3.70 0.82
N GLU A 98 -9.40 2.89 1.87
CA GLU A 98 -8.41 3.15 2.92
C GLU A 98 -7.00 3.20 2.37
N HIS A 99 -6.62 2.25 1.51
CA HIS A 99 -5.32 2.25 0.82
C HIS A 99 -5.11 3.53 0.02
N ILE A 100 -6.05 3.89 -0.87
CA ILE A 100 -5.91 5.09 -1.70
C ILE A 100 -5.84 6.35 -0.83
N LYS A 101 -6.61 6.42 0.27
CA LYS A 101 -6.64 7.57 1.18
C LYS A 101 -5.31 7.86 1.88
N LEU A 102 -4.43 6.88 2.01
CA LEU A 102 -3.08 7.11 2.55
C LEU A 102 -2.26 8.06 1.66
N LEU A 103 -2.50 7.99 0.35
CA LEU A 103 -1.80 8.72 -0.71
C LEU A 103 -2.64 9.86 -1.31
N SER A 104 -3.96 9.81 -1.15
CA SER A 104 -4.91 10.78 -1.67
C SER A 104 -6.12 10.89 -0.73
N PRO A 105 -6.01 11.68 0.35
CA PRO A 105 -7.03 11.78 1.41
C PRO A 105 -8.43 12.20 0.93
N GLU A 106 -8.48 12.93 -0.20
CA GLU A 106 -9.71 13.39 -0.85
C GLU A 106 -10.49 12.27 -1.54
N THR A 107 -9.88 11.09 -1.74
CA THR A 107 -10.57 9.91 -2.28
C THR A 107 -11.73 9.52 -1.38
N TYR A 108 -12.88 9.24 -1.99
CA TYR A 108 -14.08 8.85 -1.28
C TYR A 108 -14.86 7.77 -2.01
N SER A 109 -15.80 7.17 -1.31
CA SER A 109 -16.71 6.18 -1.87
C SER A 109 -18.17 6.58 -1.77
N ARG A 110 -18.99 6.11 -2.71
CA ARG A 110 -20.45 6.31 -2.73
C ARG A 110 -21.16 5.05 -3.17
N GLU A 111 -22.30 4.79 -2.57
CA GLU A 111 -23.19 3.73 -3.02
C GLU A 111 -23.73 4.06 -4.41
N VAL A 112 -23.71 3.05 -5.29
CA VAL A 112 -24.18 3.15 -6.67
C VAL A 112 -24.95 1.88 -7.05
N LYS A 113 -25.79 2.00 -8.07
CA LYS A 113 -26.58 0.88 -8.61
C LYS A 113 -25.92 0.36 -9.88
N VAL A 114 -24.95 -0.55 -9.72
CA VAL A 114 -24.20 -1.15 -10.83
C VAL A 114 -24.28 -2.68 -10.73
N PRO A 115 -24.80 -3.37 -11.78
CA PRO A 115 -24.86 -4.83 -11.81
C PRO A 115 -23.45 -5.44 -11.69
N ALA A 116 -23.33 -6.60 -11.03
CA ALA A 116 -22.05 -7.28 -10.80
C ALA A 116 -21.19 -7.41 -12.07
N LYS A 117 -21.78 -7.79 -13.20
CA LYS A 117 -21.10 -7.94 -14.50
C LYS A 117 -20.54 -6.65 -15.13
N LYS A 118 -20.85 -5.48 -14.58
CA LYS A 118 -20.37 -4.16 -15.04
C LYS A 118 -19.47 -3.48 -14.01
N ARG A 119 -19.08 -4.19 -12.96
CA ARG A 119 -18.18 -3.71 -11.92
C ARG A 119 -16.75 -3.90 -12.40
N SER A 120 -15.90 -2.93 -12.10
CA SER A 120 -14.47 -2.94 -12.37
C SER A 120 -13.82 -2.52 -11.06
N CYS A 121 -13.57 -3.50 -10.20
CA CYS A 121 -13.05 -3.25 -8.86
C CYS A 121 -11.52 -3.30 -8.89
N PRO A 122 -10.81 -2.30 -8.37
CA PRO A 122 -9.35 -2.38 -8.27
C PRO A 122 -8.94 -3.64 -7.49
N GLN A 123 -7.85 -4.26 -7.93
CA GLN A 123 -7.30 -5.44 -7.32
C GLN A 123 -6.26 -5.01 -6.28
N LYS A 124 -6.37 -5.55 -5.08
CA LYS A 124 -5.41 -5.34 -3.99
C LYS A 124 -4.58 -6.60 -3.83
N GLU A 125 -3.28 -6.48 -3.96
CA GLU A 125 -2.30 -7.55 -3.87
C GLU A 125 -1.42 -7.38 -2.64
N GLY A 126 -1.02 -8.51 -2.03
CA GLY A 126 -0.18 -8.53 -0.83
C GLY A 126 -0.81 -7.85 0.40
N SER A 127 0.06 -7.51 1.34
CA SER A 127 -0.32 -6.94 2.63
C SER A 127 -0.81 -5.50 2.51
N ALA A 128 -1.44 -4.99 3.58
CA ALA A 128 -1.89 -3.61 3.63
C ALA A 128 -0.69 -2.65 3.57
N LEU A 129 -0.88 -1.53 2.88
CA LEU A 129 0.00 -0.38 2.99
C LEU A 129 -0.23 0.29 4.35
N GLU A 130 0.84 0.55 5.08
CA GLU A 130 0.81 1.17 6.39
C GLU A 130 1.54 2.51 6.35
N ALA A 131 0.96 3.54 6.96
CA ALA A 131 1.65 4.82 7.11
C ALA A 131 2.60 4.74 8.30
N ARG A 132 3.82 5.22 8.11
CA ARG A 132 4.81 5.36 9.16
C ARG A 132 4.73 6.74 9.81
N GLU A 133 5.30 6.89 11.01
CA GLU A 133 5.29 8.16 11.75
C GLU A 133 6.27 9.17 11.15
N GLU A 134 7.29 8.69 10.44
CA GLU A 134 8.32 9.47 9.79
C GLU A 134 7.73 10.36 8.67
N SER A 135 7.68 11.65 8.96
CA SER A 135 7.15 12.69 8.08
C SER A 135 8.05 13.93 8.14
N PHE A 136 8.66 14.28 7.01
CA PHE A 136 9.65 15.35 6.93
C PHE A 136 9.17 16.47 6.03
N LYS A 137 8.92 17.64 6.61
CA LYS A 137 8.59 18.84 5.85
C LYS A 137 9.85 19.48 5.29
N LEU A 138 9.86 19.72 3.98
CA LEU A 138 10.96 20.36 3.26
C LEU A 138 10.83 21.89 3.35
N PRO A 139 11.94 22.65 3.21
CA PRO A 139 11.91 24.12 3.21
C PRO A 139 10.98 24.73 2.14
N SER A 140 10.82 24.04 1.01
CA SER A 140 9.95 24.42 -0.10
C SER A 140 8.46 24.15 0.16
N GLY A 141 8.12 23.46 1.25
CA GLY A 141 6.74 23.26 1.73
C GLY A 141 6.20 21.84 1.52
N GLU A 142 6.76 21.09 0.58
CA GLU A 142 6.46 19.68 0.34
C GLU A 142 6.79 18.81 1.56
N THR A 143 6.21 17.62 1.64
CA THR A 143 6.41 16.68 2.75
C THR A 143 6.80 15.31 2.23
N LEU A 144 7.94 14.78 2.68
CA LEU A 144 8.32 13.38 2.45
C LEU A 144 7.71 12.52 3.56
N ARG A 145 6.98 11.46 3.20
CA ARG A 145 6.41 10.49 4.15
C ARG A 145 6.85 9.08 3.79
N ALA A 146 7.02 8.23 4.79
CA ALA A 146 7.30 6.81 4.59
C ALA A 146 6.04 5.96 4.76
N PHE A 147 5.92 4.92 3.94
CA PHE A 147 4.90 3.89 4.04
C PHE A 147 5.55 2.52 3.96
N THR A 148 4.95 1.51 4.57
CA THR A 148 5.47 0.14 4.58
C THR A 148 4.46 -0.85 4.08
N ARG A 149 4.95 -1.93 3.47
CA ARG A 149 4.14 -3.08 3.06
C ARG A 149 4.96 -4.35 3.22
N GLU A 150 4.37 -5.34 3.88
CA GLU A 150 4.96 -6.68 3.99
C GLU A 150 4.87 -7.42 2.65
N GLU A 151 6.01 -7.87 2.15
CA GLU A 151 6.19 -8.78 1.03
C GLU A 151 6.61 -10.14 1.61
N SER A 152 5.66 -11.07 1.67
CA SER A 152 5.97 -12.46 2.03
C SER A 152 5.98 -13.30 0.76
N GLU A 153 7.16 -13.79 0.39
CA GLU A 153 7.31 -14.74 -0.71
C GLU A 153 7.56 -16.12 -0.11
N ALA A 154 6.64 -17.07 -0.35
CA ALA A 154 7.01 -18.48 -0.32
C ALA A 154 7.78 -18.72 -1.63
N VAL A 155 9.10 -18.71 -1.57
CA VAL A 155 9.93 -18.53 -2.77
C VAL A 155 10.13 -19.85 -3.51
N GLU A 156 9.44 -20.04 -4.63
CA GLU A 156 9.96 -20.86 -5.75
C GLU A 156 10.92 -20.05 -6.66
N GLU A 157 10.94 -18.71 -6.51
CA GLU A 157 11.62 -17.76 -7.42
C GLU A 157 13.03 -17.27 -7.01
N HIS A 158 13.54 -17.60 -5.82
CA HIS A 158 14.96 -17.39 -5.51
C HIS A 158 15.68 -18.69 -5.79
N GLU A 159 16.55 -18.67 -6.80
CA GLU A 159 17.41 -19.76 -7.27
C GLU A 159 18.16 -20.47 -6.13
N GLY A 160 17.49 -21.38 -5.42
CA GLY A 160 18.06 -22.27 -4.40
C GLY A 160 18.79 -21.62 -3.22
N GLN A 161 18.64 -20.30 -2.98
CA GLN A 161 19.48 -19.59 -2.01
C GLN A 161 18.87 -19.50 -0.60
N TRP A 162 17.54 -19.43 -0.45
CA TRP A 162 16.86 -19.31 0.85
C TRP A 162 15.58 -20.15 0.88
N ASP A 163 15.32 -20.82 2.01
CA ASP A 163 14.13 -21.68 2.18
C ASP A 163 12.89 -20.88 2.58
N ARG A 164 13.10 -19.74 3.25
CA ARG A 164 12.06 -18.79 3.62
C ARG A 164 12.62 -17.38 3.60
N SER A 165 11.88 -16.45 3.01
CA SER A 165 12.18 -15.02 3.09
C SER A 165 10.91 -14.21 3.34
N SER A 166 11.01 -13.24 4.23
CA SER A 166 10.01 -12.19 4.41
C SER A 166 10.71 -10.85 4.40
N ARG A 167 10.16 -9.88 3.68
CA ARG A 167 10.71 -8.53 3.61
C ARG A 167 9.64 -7.46 3.70
N THR A 168 9.96 -6.33 4.30
CA THR A 168 9.13 -5.13 4.25
C THR A 168 9.66 -4.23 3.14
N ARG A 169 8.76 -3.74 2.29
CA ARG A 169 9.05 -2.65 1.35
C ARG A 169 8.75 -1.32 2.00
N TYR A 170 9.73 -0.42 1.99
CA TYR A 170 9.55 0.98 2.34
C TYR A 170 9.28 1.78 1.08
N HIS A 171 8.22 2.58 1.07
CA HIS A 171 7.89 3.52 0.02
C HIS A 171 8.04 4.94 0.57
N PHE A 172 8.99 5.70 0.03
CA PHE A 172 9.20 7.11 0.33
C PHE A 172 8.43 7.94 -0.69
N VAL A 173 7.40 8.66 -0.24
CA VAL A 173 6.48 9.38 -1.12
C VAL A 173 6.54 10.87 -0.79
N LEU A 174 6.77 11.68 -1.82
CA LEU A 174 6.78 13.14 -1.71
C LEU A 174 5.39 13.69 -2.02
N PHE A 175 4.86 14.45 -1.08
CA PHE A 175 3.60 15.16 -1.21
C PHE A 175 3.84 16.65 -1.45
N GLY A 176 3.15 17.20 -2.44
CA GLY A 176 3.09 18.64 -2.69
C GLY A 176 2.32 19.37 -1.60
N THR A 177 2.29 20.71 -1.70
CA THR A 177 1.62 21.56 -0.72
C THR A 177 0.09 21.39 -0.72
N ASP A 178 -0.47 20.93 -1.84
CA ASP A 178 -1.90 20.66 -1.99
C ASP A 178 -2.25 19.19 -1.71
N GLY A 179 -1.28 18.39 -1.25
CA GLY A 179 -1.43 16.98 -0.89
C GLY A 179 -1.40 16.01 -2.07
N GLU A 180 -1.08 16.48 -3.27
CA GLU A 180 -0.79 15.63 -4.42
C GLU A 180 0.50 14.85 -4.26
N VAL A 181 0.57 13.64 -4.82
CA VAL A 181 1.83 12.90 -4.93
C VAL A 181 2.65 13.52 -6.06
N LEU A 182 3.91 13.84 -5.76
CA LEU A 182 4.87 14.40 -6.72
C LEU A 182 5.90 13.39 -7.19
N GLY A 183 6.11 12.31 -6.43
CA GLY A 183 7.05 11.26 -6.78
C GLY A 183 7.26 10.27 -5.66
N SER A 184 7.93 9.16 -5.98
CA SER A 184 8.25 8.13 -5.01
C SER A 184 9.55 7.40 -5.33
N ALA A 185 10.16 6.85 -4.28
CA ALA A 185 11.18 5.83 -4.36
C ALA A 185 10.89 4.75 -3.33
N ASP A 186 11.57 3.61 -3.44
CA ASP A 186 11.41 2.52 -2.49
C ASP A 186 12.76 1.90 -2.12
N ALA A 187 12.78 1.18 -1.00
CA ALA A 187 13.91 0.41 -0.51
C ALA A 187 13.42 -0.80 0.29
N VAL A 188 14.26 -1.82 0.43
CA VAL A 188 14.00 -2.95 1.34
C VAL A 188 14.27 -2.48 2.77
N GLY A 189 13.29 -2.67 3.66
CA GLY A 189 13.39 -2.39 5.08
C GLY A 189 13.78 -3.62 5.87
N GLU A 190 12.88 -4.06 6.76
CA GLU A 190 13.08 -5.32 7.49
C GLU A 190 13.18 -6.49 6.53
N GLU A 191 14.06 -7.43 6.83
CA GLU A 191 14.28 -8.61 6.03
C GLU A 191 14.67 -9.76 6.95
N ASN A 192 14.01 -10.90 6.80
CA ASN A 192 14.38 -12.14 7.48
C ASN A 192 14.45 -13.23 6.44
N ALA A 193 15.62 -13.82 6.27
CA ALA A 193 15.87 -14.92 5.37
C ALA A 193 16.55 -16.07 6.11
N ASP A 194 16.01 -17.27 5.96
CA ASP A 194 16.53 -18.48 6.60
C ASP A 194 16.82 -19.55 5.54
N ARG A 195 17.89 -20.32 5.77
CA ARG A 195 18.27 -21.49 4.98
C ARG A 195 18.49 -22.67 5.90
N ASN A 196 17.92 -23.82 5.57
CA ASN A 196 18.04 -25.05 6.36
C ASN A 196 19.27 -25.89 5.97
N THR A 197 19.91 -25.67 4.81
CA THR A 197 21.08 -26.45 4.36
C THR A 197 22.04 -25.67 3.44
N GLY A 198 23.37 -25.80 3.62
CA GLY A 198 24.41 -25.35 2.68
C GLY A 198 25.55 -24.53 3.30
N ASP A 199 26.51 -24.11 2.46
CA ASP A 199 27.60 -23.19 2.83
C ASP A 199 27.07 -21.75 2.97
N GLY A 200 27.54 -21.03 4.00
CA GLY A 200 27.15 -19.64 4.30
C GLY A 200 26.27 -19.51 5.56
N PRO A 201 25.84 -18.27 5.90
CA PRO A 201 25.04 -18.03 7.10
C PRO A 201 23.67 -18.70 6.99
N LEU A 202 23.28 -19.40 8.07
CA LEU A 202 21.99 -20.12 8.15
C LEU A 202 20.78 -19.18 8.23
N ALA A 203 21.00 -17.97 8.71
CA ALA A 203 19.98 -16.92 8.75
C ALA A 203 20.62 -15.55 8.53
N TYR A 204 19.86 -14.66 7.90
CA TYR A 204 20.18 -13.27 7.68
C TYR A 204 18.98 -12.42 8.08
N THR A 205 19.23 -11.45 8.95
CA THR A 205 18.20 -10.53 9.44
C THR A 205 18.69 -9.11 9.26
N CYS A 206 17.89 -8.29 8.59
CA CYS A 206 17.98 -6.84 8.70
C CYS A 206 16.78 -6.34 9.49
N ASP A 207 17.03 -5.58 10.55
CA ASP A 207 15.99 -5.04 11.41
C ASP A 207 16.21 -3.53 11.66
N THR A 208 15.35 -3.00 12.52
CA THR A 208 15.44 -1.63 13.05
C THR A 208 15.61 -0.52 11.99
N PRO A 209 14.86 -0.56 10.86
CA PRO A 209 14.96 0.47 9.84
C PRO A 209 14.64 1.85 10.42
N LYS A 210 15.52 2.82 10.15
CA LYS A 210 15.44 4.19 10.64
C LYS A 210 15.63 5.16 9.49
N LEU A 211 14.73 6.12 9.36
CA LEU A 211 14.84 7.20 8.39
C LEU A 211 15.18 8.52 9.11
N GLU A 212 16.30 9.14 8.76
CA GLU A 212 16.75 10.39 9.38
C GLU A 212 17.08 11.46 8.34
N ALA A 213 16.76 12.72 8.66
CA ALA A 213 17.22 13.84 7.86
C ALA A 213 18.73 14.05 8.05
N SER A 214 19.47 14.19 6.94
CA SER A 214 20.92 14.44 6.98
C SER A 214 21.27 15.88 6.62
N LYS A 215 20.72 16.38 5.50
CA LYS A 215 20.90 17.75 4.99
C LYS A 215 19.78 18.07 4.00
N ASP A 216 19.69 19.31 3.53
CA ASP A 216 18.61 19.80 2.65
C ASP A 216 18.20 18.77 1.57
N GLY A 217 16.97 18.25 1.72
CA GLY A 217 16.38 17.27 0.79
C GLY A 217 17.04 15.89 0.77
N THR A 218 17.92 15.55 1.71
CA THR A 218 18.61 14.26 1.80
C THR A 218 18.30 13.56 3.12
N PHE A 219 17.90 12.30 3.02
CA PHE A 219 17.55 11.44 4.13
C PHE A 219 18.36 10.15 4.06
N LEU A 220 18.75 9.64 5.23
CA LEU A 220 19.47 8.38 5.37
C LEU A 220 18.49 7.36 5.92
N PHE A 221 18.24 6.33 5.13
CA PHE A 221 17.51 5.15 5.54
C PHE A 221 18.52 4.07 5.90
N THR A 222 18.64 3.76 7.18
CA THR A 222 19.61 2.80 7.71
C THR A 222 18.87 1.61 8.28
N ARG A 223 19.32 0.40 7.94
CA ARG A 223 18.90 -0.86 8.57
C ARG A 223 20.13 -1.58 9.11
N THR A 224 20.02 -2.19 10.28
CA THR A 224 21.12 -2.98 10.87
C THR A 224 20.92 -4.43 10.48
N CYS A 225 21.93 -5.01 9.84
CA CYS A 225 21.88 -6.36 9.31
C CYS A 225 22.88 -7.26 10.04
N GLY A 226 22.47 -8.50 10.28
CA GLY A 226 23.26 -9.50 10.98
C GLY A 226 23.03 -10.89 10.41
N ALA A 227 24.08 -11.69 10.40
CA ALA A 227 24.04 -13.11 10.12
C ALA A 227 24.01 -13.92 11.42
N ALA A 228 23.16 -14.95 11.50
CA ALA A 228 23.18 -15.87 12.63
C ALA A 228 24.47 -16.71 12.64
N ALA A 229 24.92 -17.08 13.85
CA ALA A 229 26.16 -17.82 14.08
C ALA A 229 26.25 -19.12 13.25
N GLY A 230 27.39 -19.32 12.60
CA GLY A 230 27.63 -20.42 11.65
C GLY A 230 28.48 -20.03 10.44
N GLY A 231 28.82 -18.75 10.28
CA GLY A 231 29.74 -18.29 9.24
C GLY A 231 31.17 -18.79 9.45
N GLU A 232 31.89 -18.96 8.35
CA GLU A 232 33.33 -19.27 8.37
C GLU A 232 34.14 -18.13 9.03
N CYS A 233 35.33 -18.44 9.51
CA CYS A 233 36.31 -17.45 9.94
C CYS A 233 36.44 -16.32 8.89
N GLY A 234 36.32 -15.06 9.32
CA GLY A 234 36.34 -13.89 8.43
C GLY A 234 35.05 -13.61 7.66
N ALA A 235 33.96 -14.35 7.90
CA ALA A 235 32.65 -14.03 7.33
C ALA A 235 32.09 -12.72 7.90
N LEU A 236 31.35 -11.95 7.08
CA LEU A 236 30.62 -10.77 7.54
C LEU A 236 29.51 -11.19 8.51
N MET A 237 29.62 -10.76 9.76
CA MET A 237 28.69 -11.05 10.84
C MET A 237 27.60 -10.00 10.97
N SER A 238 27.95 -8.73 10.78
CA SER A 238 27.00 -7.63 10.81
C SER A 238 27.48 -6.44 9.99
N ALA A 239 26.53 -5.63 9.51
CA ALA A 239 26.78 -4.35 8.87
C ALA A 239 25.53 -3.48 8.98
N ASP A 240 25.72 -2.17 8.98
CA ASP A 240 24.64 -1.23 8.71
C ASP A 240 24.52 -1.05 7.21
N GLU A 241 23.33 -1.27 6.65
CA GLU A 241 23.03 -0.96 5.26
C GLU A 241 22.32 0.38 5.15
N VAL A 242 22.94 1.31 4.44
CA VAL A 242 22.49 2.70 4.32
C VAL A 242 22.05 2.98 2.89
N VAL A 243 20.79 3.36 2.74
CA VAL A 243 20.19 3.88 1.52
C VAL A 243 20.05 5.40 1.65
N THR A 244 20.54 6.14 0.66
CA THR A 244 20.34 7.59 0.61
C THR A 244 19.08 7.90 -0.18
N VAL A 245 18.08 8.49 0.48
CA VAL A 245 16.87 9.00 -0.16
C VAL A 245 17.06 10.49 -0.44
N LYS A 246 16.87 10.92 -1.69
CA LYS A 246 17.03 12.32 -2.10
C LYS A 246 15.76 12.86 -2.73
N VAL A 247 15.39 14.07 -2.32
CA VAL A 247 14.34 14.88 -2.91
C VAL A 247 14.98 16.00 -3.72
N ASN A 248 14.70 16.04 -5.02
CA ASN A 248 15.21 17.06 -5.94
C ASN A 248 14.08 17.58 -6.83
N GLY A 249 13.68 18.84 -6.64
CA GLY A 249 12.76 19.55 -7.56
C GLY A 249 11.48 18.78 -7.89
N GLY A 250 10.78 18.28 -6.87
CA GLY A 250 9.54 17.51 -7.03
C GLY A 250 9.73 16.00 -7.26
N SER A 251 10.96 15.51 -7.40
CA SER A 251 11.23 14.07 -7.55
C SER A 251 11.83 13.44 -6.28
N VAL A 252 11.66 12.12 -6.13
CA VAL A 252 12.28 11.31 -5.07
C VAL A 252 13.13 10.22 -5.72
N SER A 253 14.29 9.94 -5.14
CA SER A 253 15.16 8.82 -5.55
C SER A 253 15.74 8.13 -4.32
N ALA A 254 15.98 6.83 -4.42
CA ALA A 254 16.72 6.04 -3.44
C ALA A 254 17.98 5.48 -4.10
N SER A 255 19.11 5.51 -3.40
CA SER A 255 20.35 4.88 -3.88
C SER A 255 20.33 3.38 -3.65
N GLU A 256 21.22 2.66 -4.33
CA GLU A 256 21.60 1.31 -3.90
C GLU A 256 22.08 1.32 -2.43
N PRO A 257 21.83 0.25 -1.66
CA PRO A 257 22.34 0.11 -0.29
C PRO A 257 23.86 0.13 -0.25
N LYS A 258 24.43 0.81 0.75
CA LYS A 258 25.87 0.79 1.04
C LYS A 258 26.12 0.29 2.45
N ARG A 259 27.02 -0.68 2.59
CA ARG A 259 27.43 -1.20 3.90
C ARG A 259 28.36 -0.24 4.63
N GLN A 260 28.16 -0.16 5.94
CA GLN A 260 28.97 0.59 6.90
C GLN A 260 29.08 -0.25 8.17
N ASN A 261 30.04 0.10 9.03
CA ASN A 261 30.22 -0.54 10.35
C ASN A 261 30.32 -2.08 10.28
N GLU A 262 30.99 -2.59 9.25
CA GLU A 262 31.13 -4.02 9.01
C GLU A 262 31.90 -4.71 10.14
N GLN A 263 31.35 -5.80 10.66
CA GLN A 263 31.99 -6.67 11.63
C GLN A 263 32.14 -8.07 11.04
N PHE A 264 33.31 -8.67 11.26
CA PHE A 264 33.65 -9.99 10.72
C PHE A 264 33.88 -10.98 11.85
N ALA A 265 33.62 -12.27 11.59
CA ALA A 265 33.85 -13.34 12.53
C ALA A 265 35.33 -13.45 12.87
N GLU A 266 35.65 -13.45 14.17
CA GLU A 266 37.00 -13.70 14.68
C GLU A 266 37.40 -15.17 14.44
N CYS A 267 38.69 -15.40 14.26
CA CYS A 267 39.26 -16.71 13.99
C CYS A 267 40.15 -17.11 15.16
N ASP A 268 39.62 -17.95 16.05
CA ASP A 268 40.37 -18.55 17.16
C ASP A 268 40.99 -19.90 16.77
#